data_AF-A0A0B7MIP1-F1
#
_entry.id   AF-A0A0B7MIP1-F1
#
_cell.length_a   1.000
_cell.length_b   1.000
_cell.length_c   1.000
_cell.angle_alpha   90.00
_cell.angle_beta   90.00
_cell.angle_gamma   90.00
#
_symmetry.space_group_name_H-M   'P 1'
#
loop_
_entity.id
_entity.type
_entity.pdbx_description
1 polymer ?
#
loop_
_entity_poly.entity_id
_entity_poly.type
_entity_poly.pdbx_seq_one_letter_code
_entity_poly.pdbx_strand_id
1 'polypeptide(L)' 'MCGKRPPKTHDLDELCNLSLQLSDTFKDIADQCSDLAAYGIHSRYPMEIMLEEQDMRQALNSAKAVRDFVLAIAP' A
#
# COMPACT_ATOMS: atom_id res chain seq x y z
N MET A 1 20.66 -10.13 10.08
CA MET A 1 19.21 -10.05 9.85
C MET A 1 18.84 -11.11 8.82
N CYS A 2 18.02 -12.10 9.20
CA CYS A 2 17.57 -13.11 8.26
C CYS A 2 16.40 -12.52 7.44
N GLY A 3 16.63 -12.21 6.16
CA GLY A 3 15.57 -11.74 5.28
C GLY A 3 14.53 -12.85 5.09
N LYS A 4 13.31 -12.66 5.62
CA LYS A 4 12.19 -13.54 5.30
C LYS A 4 11.85 -13.37 3.82
N ARG A 5 11.61 -14.47 3.10
CA ARG A 5 11.05 -14.36 1.74
C ARG A 5 9.64 -13.78 1.87
N PRO A 6 9.35 -12.62 1.25
CA PRO A 6 8.00 -12.09 1.24
C PRO A 6 7.08 -13.04 0.46
N PRO A 7 5.79 -13.12 0.82
CA PRO A 7 4.80 -13.81 0.01
C PRO A 7 4.73 -13.17 -1.38
N LYS A 8 4.40 -13.97 -2.39
CA LYS A 8 4.18 -13.47 -3.76
C LYS A 8 2.75 -12.93 -3.90
N THR A 9 2.49 -11.81 -3.23
CA THR A 9 1.21 -11.10 -3.25
C THR A 9 1.40 -9.67 -3.78
N HIS A 10 0.34 -9.12 -4.36
CA HIS A 10 0.26 -7.69 -4.72
C HIS A 10 -0.56 -6.89 -3.71
N ASP A 11 -1.06 -7.56 -2.67
CA ASP A 11 -1.83 -6.94 -1.61
C ASP A 11 -0.90 -6.13 -0.69
N LEU A 12 -1.01 -4.81 -0.80
CA LEU A 12 -0.20 -3.89 0.00
C LEU A 12 -0.59 -3.91 1.48
N ASP A 13 -1.85 -4.21 1.81
CA ASP A 13 -2.30 -4.33 3.20
C ASP A 13 -1.67 -5.56 3.85
N GLU A 14 -1.67 -6.70 3.16
CA GLU A 14 -1.00 -7.92 3.62
C GLU A 14 0.52 -7.70 3.82
N LEU A 15 1.18 -7.04 2.86
CA LEU A 15 2.61 -6.74 2.94
C LEU A 15 2.93 -5.73 4.07
N CYS A 16 2.07 -4.74 4.30
CA CYS A 16 2.23 -3.78 5.38
C CYS A 16 2.07 -4.47 6.74
N ASN A 17 1.07 -5.34 6.90
CA ASN A 17 0.84 -6.12 8.10
C ASN A 17 2.01 -7.05 8.46
N LEU A 18 2.67 -7.64 7.46
CA LEU A 18 3.90 -8.40 7.68
C LEU A 18 5.07 -7.52 8.11
N SER A 19 5.16 -6.31 7.55
CA SER A 19 6.22 -5.34 7.87
C SER A 19 6.04 -4.74 9.27
N LEU A 20 4.81 -4.61 9.76
CA LEU A 20 4.49 -4.23 11.14
C LEU A 20 5.08 -5.18 12.18
N GLN A 21 5.26 -6.46 11.84
CA GLN A 21 5.92 -7.43 12.74
C GLN A 21 7.44 -7.16 12.86
N LEU A 22 8.01 -6.36 11.96
CA LEU A 22 9.43 -5.99 11.94
C LEU A 22 9.66 -4.60 12.53
N SER A 23 8.77 -3.65 12.28
CA SER A 23 8.85 -2.29 12.82
C SER A 23 7.47 -1.65 12.91
N ASP A 24 7.16 -1.04 14.06
CA ASP A 24 5.93 -0.29 14.27
C ASP A 24 5.82 0.97 13.39
N THR A 25 6.93 1.43 12.78
CA THR A 25 6.93 2.59 11.88
C THR A 25 6.05 2.39 10.65
N PHE A 26 5.76 1.14 10.25
CA PHE A 26 4.87 0.86 9.14
C PHE A 26 3.40 1.22 9.43
N LYS A 27 3.04 1.55 10.69
CA LYS A 27 1.70 2.05 11.03
C LYS A 27 1.40 3.37 10.33
N ASP A 28 2.43 4.18 10.06
CA ASP A 28 2.31 5.50 9.43
C ASP A 28 1.83 5.43 7.97
N ILE A 29 1.92 4.25 7.35
CA ILE A 29 1.50 4.01 5.95
C ILE A 29 0.39 2.96 5.80
N ALA A 30 -0.17 2.46 6.91
CA ALA A 30 -1.12 1.33 6.87
C ALA A 30 -2.42 1.69 6.13
N ASP A 31 -2.99 2.87 6.40
CA ASP A 31 -4.22 3.33 5.76
C ASP A 31 -4.02 3.48 4.24
N GLN A 32 -2.88 4.07 3.83
CA GLN A 32 -2.52 4.23 2.42
C GLN A 32 -2.36 2.89 1.71
N CYS A 33 -1.77 1.89 2.37
CA CYS A 33 -1.64 0.54 1.83
C CYS A 33 -3.00 -0.13 1.63
N SER A 34 -3.90 0.02 2.61
CA SER A 34 -5.26 -0.52 2.54
C SER A 34 -6.06 0.10 1.39
N ASP A 35 -6.06 1.43 1.29
CA ASP A 35 -6.74 2.17 0.22
C ASP A 35 -6.22 1.77 -1.18
N LEU A 36 -4.89 1.68 -1.34
CA LEU A 36 -4.26 1.31 -2.61
C LEU A 36 -4.56 -0.15 -3.00
N ALA A 37 -4.60 -1.07 -2.05
CA ALA A 37 -4.99 -2.45 -2.30
C ALA A 37 -6.44 -2.52 -2.83
N ALA A 38 -7.35 -1.76 -2.21
CA ALA A 38 -8.74 -1.64 -2.66
C ALA A 38 -8.82 -1.05 -4.08
N TYR A 39 -8.11 0.04 -4.38
CA TYR A 39 -8.07 0.61 -5.74
C TYR A 39 -7.55 -0.39 -6.79
N GLY A 40 -6.60 -1.25 -6.44
CA GLY A 40 -6.08 -2.32 -7.30
C GLY A 40 -7.12 -3.39 -7.64
N ILE A 41 -8.15 -3.56 -6.83
CA ILE A 41 -9.28 -4.48 -7.09
C ILE A 41 -10.38 -3.73 -7.85
N HIS A 42 -10.84 -2.61 -7.32
CA HIS A 42 -12.03 -1.91 -7.81
C HIS A 42 -11.85 -1.28 -9.19
N SER A 43 -10.66 -0.79 -9.53
CA SER A 43 -10.38 -0.24 -10.87
C SER A 43 -10.58 -1.23 -12.01
N ARG A 44 -10.51 -2.55 -11.74
CA ARG A 44 -10.68 -3.61 -12.74
C ARG A 44 -12.13 -4.04 -12.92
N TYR A 45 -13.01 -3.68 -11.98
CA TYR A 45 -14.41 -4.08 -11.97
C TYR A 45 -15.30 -2.82 -11.87
N PRO A 46 -15.56 -2.14 -13.00
CA PRO A 46 -16.25 -0.85 -13.05
C PRO A 46 -17.74 -0.89 -12.64
N MET A 47 -18.24 -2.03 -12.15
CA MET A 47 -19.63 -2.21 -11.74
C MET A 47 -19.88 -1.79 -10.28
N GLU A 48 -18.84 -1.56 -9.46
CA GLU A 48 -19.01 -1.37 -8.01
C GLU A 48 -18.61 0.01 -7.48
N ILE A 49 -17.74 0.77 -8.15
CA ILE A 49 -17.27 2.08 -7.68
C ILE A 49 -17.18 3.07 -8.84
N MET A 50 -17.85 4.21 -8.68
CA MET A 50 -17.63 5.38 -9.54
C MET A 50 -16.36 6.08 -9.07
N LEU A 51 -15.26 5.90 -9.80
CA LEU A 51 -13.99 6.57 -9.50
C LEU A 51 -13.99 7.98 -10.06
N GLU A 52 -13.63 8.94 -9.23
CA GLU A 52 -13.48 10.35 -9.59
C GLU A 52 -12.00 10.73 -9.74
N GLU A 53 -11.74 11.87 -10.36
CA GLU A 53 -10.38 12.40 -10.49
C GLU A 53 -9.71 12.62 -9.12
N GLN A 54 -10.51 12.96 -8.10
CA GLN A 54 -10.03 13.13 -6.74
C GLN A 54 -9.49 11.83 -6.15
N ASP A 55 -10.15 10.70 -6.40
CA ASP A 55 -9.70 9.36 -5.95
C ASP A 55 -8.36 9.01 -6.59
N MET A 56 -8.22 9.28 -7.90
CA MET A 56 -6.96 9.08 -8.63
C MET A 56 -5.82 9.95 -8.06
N ARG A 57 -6.08 11.23 -7.78
CA ARG A 57 -5.10 12.14 -7.16
C ARG A 57 -4.70 11.64 -5.77
N GLN A 58 -5.66 11.18 -4.98
CA GLN A 58 -5.41 10.63 -3.64
C GLN A 58 -4.59 9.34 -3.70
N ALA A 59 -4.89 8.44 -4.65
CA ALA A 59 -4.12 7.22 -4.87
C ALA A 59 -2.67 7.53 -5.27
N LEU A 60 -2.44 8.49 -6.18
CA LEU A 60 -1.08 8.90 -6.56
C LEU A 60 -0.29 9.48 -5.38
N ASN A 61 -0.92 10.32 -4.57
CA ASN A 61 -0.28 10.88 -3.37
C ASN A 61 0.05 9.81 -2.35
N SER A 62 -0.86 8.85 -2.13
CA SER A 62 -0.68 7.73 -1.22
C SER A 62 0.45 6.81 -1.68
N ALA A 63 0.50 6.47 -2.97
CA ALA A 63 1.56 5.66 -3.54
C ALA A 63 2.93 6.34 -3.43
N LYS A 64 2.97 7.66 -3.61
CA LYS A 64 4.18 8.47 -3.39
C LYS A 64 4.63 8.41 -1.92
N ALA A 65 3.72 8.60 -0.97
CA ALA A 65 4.02 8.55 0.46
C ALA A 65 4.58 7.18 0.87
N VAL A 66 3.94 6.08 0.45
CA VAL A 66 4.40 4.71 0.70
C VAL A 66 5.81 4.50 0.14
N ARG A 67 6.04 4.88 -1.12
CA ARG A 67 7.36 4.74 -1.75
C ARG A 67 8.43 5.54 -1.01
N ASP A 68 8.16 6.81 -0.73
CA ASP A 68 9.13 7.71 -0.10
C ASP A 68 9.46 7.23 1.34
N PHE A 69 8.48 6.69 2.08
CA PHE A 69 8.70 6.03 3.36
C PHE A 69 9.62 4.81 3.24
N VAL A 70 9.33 3.90 2.31
CA VAL A 70 10.14 2.67 2.12
C VAL A 70 11.58 3.00 1.73
N LEU A 71 11.78 3.97 0.84
CA LEU A 71 13.12 4.42 0.43
C LEU A 71 13.91 5.07 1.59
N ALA A 72 13.23 5.70 2.55
CA ALA A 72 13.89 6.29 3.70
C ALA A 72 14.43 5.24 4.69
N ILE A 73 13.82 4.06 4.74
CA ILE A 73 14.20 2.97 5.67
C ILE A 73 15.05 1.86 5.02
N ALA A 74 15.03 1.76 3.68
CA ALA A 74 15.78 0.80 2.90
C ALA A 74 16.55 1.51 1.76
N PRO A 75 17.69 2.17 2.08
CA PRO A 75 18.52 2.88 1.10
C PRO A 75 19.22 1.95 0.11
#